data_AF-A0A8J4CIL7-F1
#
_entry.id   AF-A0A8J4CIL7-F1
#
_cell.length_a   1.000
_cell.length_b   1.000
_cell.length_c   1.000
_cell.angle_alpha   90.00
_cell.angle_beta   90.00
_cell.angle_gamma   90.00
#
_symmetry.space_group_name_H-M   'P 1'
#
loop_
_entity.id
_entity.type
_entity.pdbx_description
1 polymer ?
#
loop_
_entity_poly.entity_id
_entity_poly.type
_entity_poly.pdbx_seq_one_letter_code
_entity_poly.pdbx_strand_id
1 'polypeptide(L)'
;VDVFAPSRGGGMSAFGILEWGGCGYTNADGSMPFDKGEVSSYADANPDFPGSCGRCYEVQCVPGIVLGRNDEAVQYGNWYYFPEHGNAVDDMGRTFPGNPAEKDGYVYVKCWDPEKSVRVHVVDICPCWYSPKGQQPYEQPSCCFKNSTNPRSGQHEMDLSFWVYEQLAHPMYPEMMLNIRPVDCYSGAALPTSPGYINRDTLYDNMVTTGWSWFPYMTPTHNFNVTAPGWGLGGSAAACAEISPGGGMTWWCRGCYREGYQPFNGASSISFWLRDRYNPGNVPPLKVVVAQQEDDTYCPGEAYLTSITPSARGADGWIQWSLPFDSTWNCGKLTPTRDKIGFQSVGSANTWFCLDELKISHDGAAPAPTKK
;
A
#
# COMPACT_ATOMS: atom_id res chain seq x y z
N VAL A 1 4.90 15.74 -29.39
CA VAL A 1 3.81 15.43 -28.45
C VAL A 1 4.38 14.33 -27.58
N ASP A 2 4.58 14.56 -26.28
CA ASP A 2 5.01 13.48 -25.37
C ASP A 2 3.95 12.38 -25.45
N VAL A 3 4.32 11.26 -26.05
CA VAL A 3 3.38 10.18 -26.37
C VAL A 3 2.94 9.46 -25.09
N PHE A 4 3.73 9.56 -24.02
CA PHE A 4 3.43 9.01 -22.70
C PHE A 4 3.60 10.08 -21.63
N ALA A 5 2.59 10.25 -20.78
CA ALA A 5 2.66 11.12 -19.61
C ALA A 5 2.74 10.22 -18.37
N PRO A 6 3.94 9.77 -17.95
CA PRO A 6 4.13 8.73 -16.93
C PRO A 6 3.68 9.14 -15.52
N SER A 7 3.36 10.41 -15.30
CA SER A 7 3.00 10.97 -13.99
C SER A 7 1.78 11.91 -14.02
N ARG A 8 0.95 11.87 -15.07
CA ARG A 8 -0.27 12.69 -15.12
C ARG A 8 -1.45 11.89 -14.56
N GLY A 9 -2.19 12.48 -13.63
CA GLY A 9 -3.50 11.96 -13.24
C GLY A 9 -4.53 12.27 -14.32
N GLY A 10 -5.06 11.24 -14.98
CA GLY A 10 -6.08 11.37 -16.01
C GLY A 10 -5.58 11.94 -17.35
N GLY A 11 -6.22 11.51 -18.43
CA GLY A 11 -5.85 11.86 -19.81
C GLY A 11 -5.65 10.62 -20.67
N MET A 12 -5.59 10.82 -21.99
CA MET A 12 -5.57 9.76 -22.98
C MET A 12 -4.21 9.02 -23.10
N SER A 13 -3.12 9.52 -22.52
CA SER A 13 -1.79 8.87 -22.53
C SER A 13 -1.16 8.79 -21.13
N ALA A 14 -2.03 8.86 -20.12
CA ALA A 14 -1.67 9.07 -18.74
C ALA A 14 -1.58 7.73 -18.00
N PHE A 15 -0.40 7.42 -17.48
CA PHE A 15 -0.26 6.44 -16.42
C PHE A 15 -0.56 7.13 -15.09
N GLY A 16 -1.21 6.43 -14.16
CA GLY A 16 -1.64 6.98 -12.87
C GLY A 16 -0.51 7.64 -12.08
N ILE A 17 -0.88 8.56 -11.19
CA ILE A 17 0.08 9.18 -10.25
C ILE A 17 0.47 8.13 -9.22
N LEU A 18 1.77 7.88 -9.04
CA LEU A 18 2.28 6.90 -8.07
C LEU A 18 2.30 7.49 -6.65
N GLU A 19 2.66 8.77 -6.56
CA GLU A 19 2.69 9.53 -5.33
C GLU A 19 1.28 9.68 -4.75
N TRP A 20 1.17 9.69 -3.42
CA TRP A 20 -0.10 9.85 -2.70
C TRP A 20 -1.10 8.71 -2.86
N GLY A 21 -0.61 7.53 -3.28
CA GLY A 21 -1.42 6.34 -3.42
C GLY A 21 -2.10 5.88 -2.13
N GLY A 22 -3.10 5.01 -2.26
CA GLY A 22 -3.97 4.48 -1.23
C GLY A 22 -3.30 3.65 -0.14
N CYS A 23 -1.98 3.38 -0.22
CA CYS A 23 -1.18 2.80 0.86
C CYS A 23 -0.35 3.84 1.66
N GLY A 24 -0.24 5.08 1.16
CA GLY A 24 0.39 6.19 1.87
C GLY A 24 1.92 6.17 1.91
N TYR A 25 2.56 5.52 0.94
CA TYR A 25 4.02 5.44 0.84
C TYR A 25 4.62 6.64 0.10
N THR A 26 4.33 7.85 0.57
CA THR A 26 4.83 9.08 -0.04
C THR A 26 5.24 10.06 1.06
N ASN A 27 6.46 10.58 0.94
CA ASN A 27 6.97 11.62 1.83
C ASN A 27 6.39 12.98 1.44
N ALA A 28 6.52 13.96 2.33
CA ALA A 28 6.05 15.32 2.11
C ALA A 28 6.55 15.97 0.82
N ASP A 29 7.75 15.62 0.37
CA ASP A 29 8.36 16.16 -0.85
C ASP A 29 7.91 15.42 -2.14
N GLY A 30 7.01 14.45 -2.02
CA GLY A 30 6.57 13.59 -3.12
C GLY A 30 7.51 12.42 -3.40
N SER A 31 8.61 12.26 -2.67
CA SER A 31 9.46 11.07 -2.82
C SER A 31 8.76 9.82 -2.32
N MET A 32 9.07 8.68 -2.95
CA MET A 32 8.58 7.37 -2.59
C MET A 32 9.72 6.50 -2.05
N PRO A 33 9.44 5.59 -1.10
CA PRO A 33 10.43 4.66 -0.57
C PRO A 33 10.71 3.47 -1.51
N PHE A 34 9.86 3.24 -2.51
CA PHE A 34 9.99 2.16 -3.50
C PHE A 34 10.40 2.73 -4.87
N ASP A 35 11.17 1.94 -5.62
CA ASP A 35 11.56 2.30 -6.98
C ASP A 35 10.34 2.35 -7.91
N LYS A 36 10.24 3.38 -8.75
CA LYS A 36 9.12 3.54 -9.69
C LYS A 36 9.03 2.39 -10.70
N GLY A 37 10.12 1.69 -10.97
CA GLY A 37 10.19 0.48 -11.80
C GLY A 37 9.76 -0.81 -11.11
N GLU A 38 9.29 -0.75 -9.86
CA GLU A 38 8.92 -1.90 -9.03
C GLU A 38 7.61 -1.67 -8.26
N VAL A 39 6.69 -0.84 -8.78
CA VAL A 39 5.44 -0.51 -8.07
C VAL A 39 4.19 -0.67 -8.93
N SER A 40 3.09 -0.91 -8.23
CA SER A 40 1.77 -1.15 -8.81
C SER A 40 0.64 -0.69 -7.88
N SER A 41 -0.56 -0.50 -8.45
CA SER A 41 -1.82 -0.51 -7.71
C SER A 41 -2.41 -1.94 -7.67
N TYR A 42 -3.35 -2.21 -6.75
CA TYR A 42 -4.10 -3.47 -6.74
C TYR A 42 -5.59 -3.22 -6.59
N ALA A 43 -6.41 -3.98 -7.33
CA ALA A 43 -7.85 -3.75 -7.33
C ALA A 43 -8.52 -4.15 -6.00
N ASP A 44 -9.39 -3.28 -5.47
CA ASP A 44 -10.07 -3.50 -4.19
C ASP A 44 -11.16 -4.60 -4.23
N ALA A 45 -11.54 -5.01 -5.43
CA ALA A 45 -12.43 -6.13 -5.67
C ALA A 45 -11.72 -7.49 -5.68
N ASN A 46 -10.38 -7.53 -5.70
CA ASN A 46 -9.63 -8.79 -5.73
C ASN A 46 -9.83 -9.58 -4.42
N PRO A 47 -10.03 -10.91 -4.46
CA PRO A 47 -10.15 -11.72 -3.24
C PRO A 47 -8.92 -11.64 -2.32
N ASP A 48 -7.74 -11.43 -2.91
CA ASP A 48 -6.45 -11.26 -2.24
C ASP A 48 -6.13 -9.80 -1.87
N PHE A 49 -7.09 -8.88 -2.05
CA PHE A 49 -6.91 -7.47 -1.69
C PHE A 49 -6.66 -7.20 -0.19
N PRO A 50 -7.25 -7.94 0.77
CA PRO A 50 -6.99 -7.70 2.18
C PRO A 50 -5.49 -7.76 2.50
N GLY A 51 -4.99 -6.74 3.20
CA GLY A 51 -3.57 -6.62 3.52
C GLY A 51 -2.66 -6.51 2.30
N SER A 52 -3.15 -6.03 1.15
CA SER A 52 -2.34 -5.91 -0.08
C SER A 52 -1.22 -4.88 -0.01
N CYS A 53 -1.40 -3.79 0.74
CA CYS A 53 -0.39 -2.73 0.83
C CYS A 53 0.98 -3.26 1.26
N GLY A 54 2.02 -2.92 0.48
CA GLY A 54 3.39 -3.36 0.71
C GLY A 54 3.66 -4.85 0.46
N ARG A 55 2.68 -5.63 -0.03
CA ARG A 55 2.93 -6.99 -0.54
C ARG A 55 3.62 -6.93 -1.89
N CYS A 56 4.34 -8.00 -2.20
CA CYS A 56 5.00 -8.18 -3.47
C CYS A 56 4.35 -9.25 -4.32
N TYR A 57 4.36 -9.00 -5.61
CA TYR A 57 3.93 -9.94 -6.63
C TYR A 57 5.02 -10.05 -7.70
N GLU A 58 5.20 -11.25 -8.24
CA GLU A 58 5.86 -11.38 -9.52
C GLU A 58 4.81 -11.31 -10.62
N VAL A 59 5.07 -10.45 -11.59
CA VAL A 59 4.20 -10.23 -12.75
C VAL A 59 4.95 -10.54 -14.03
N GLN A 60 4.30 -11.28 -14.92
CA GLN A 60 4.81 -11.60 -16.26
C GLN A 60 3.75 -11.23 -17.29
N CYS A 61 4.19 -10.69 -18.43
CA CYS A 61 3.29 -10.43 -19.54
C CYS A 61 2.92 -11.75 -20.23
N VAL A 62 1.63 -11.93 -20.51
CA VAL A 62 1.10 -13.06 -21.28
C VAL A 62 0.75 -12.55 -22.68
N PRO A 63 1.46 -13.00 -23.74
CA PRO A 63 1.20 -12.51 -25.08
C PRO A 63 -0.13 -13.09 -25.59
N GLY A 64 -0.90 -12.29 -26.33
CA GLY A 64 -2.20 -12.73 -26.83
C GLY A 64 -3.23 -11.63 -26.91
N ILE A 65 -4.47 -12.04 -27.22
CA ILE A 65 -5.65 -11.18 -27.11
C ILE A 65 -5.87 -10.87 -25.63
N VAL A 66 -6.04 -9.58 -25.31
CA VAL A 66 -6.36 -9.16 -23.95
C VAL A 66 -7.80 -9.50 -23.64
N LEU A 67 -8.00 -10.16 -22.51
CA LEU A 67 -9.30 -10.60 -22.02
C LEU A 67 -9.68 -9.75 -20.81
N GLY A 68 -10.79 -9.03 -20.92
CA GLY A 68 -11.35 -8.25 -19.84
C GLY A 68 -12.37 -9.07 -19.03
N ARG A 69 -13.41 -8.38 -18.57
CA ARG A 69 -14.52 -8.96 -17.78
C ARG A 69 -15.19 -10.11 -18.55
N ASN A 70 -15.48 -11.21 -17.84
CA ASN A 70 -16.06 -12.45 -18.37
C ASN A 70 -15.28 -13.12 -19.53
N ASP A 71 -13.97 -12.92 -19.60
CA ASP A 71 -13.08 -13.37 -20.68
C ASP A 71 -13.46 -12.79 -22.05
N GLU A 72 -14.13 -11.65 -22.08
CA GLU A 72 -14.45 -10.93 -23.30
C GLU A 72 -13.22 -10.21 -23.84
N ALA A 73 -12.97 -10.34 -25.14
CA ALA A 73 -11.83 -9.68 -25.77
C ALA A 73 -11.98 -8.15 -25.70
N VAL A 74 -10.92 -7.47 -25.24
CA VAL A 74 -10.90 -6.02 -25.10
C VAL A 74 -10.87 -5.39 -26.49
N GLN A 75 -11.84 -4.51 -26.77
CA GLN A 75 -11.94 -3.81 -28.05
C GLN A 75 -10.88 -2.71 -28.16
N TYR A 76 -10.18 -2.64 -29.30
CA TYR A 76 -9.13 -1.63 -29.50
C TYR A 76 -9.66 -0.19 -29.48
N GLY A 77 -10.91 0.01 -29.93
CA GLY A 77 -11.51 1.34 -30.07
C GLY A 77 -12.02 1.94 -28.78
N ASN A 78 -12.09 1.16 -27.69
CA ASN A 78 -12.64 1.64 -26.44
C ASN A 78 -11.62 2.40 -25.59
N TRP A 79 -10.31 2.14 -25.72
CA TRP A 79 -9.32 2.66 -24.78
C TRP A 79 -7.89 2.74 -25.36
N TYR A 80 -7.23 3.88 -25.14
CA TYR A 80 -5.77 4.16 -25.10
C TYR A 80 -4.83 3.62 -26.19
N TYR A 81 -5.35 3.03 -27.27
CA TYR A 81 -4.59 2.67 -28.47
C TYR A 81 -4.54 3.87 -29.42
N PHE A 82 -3.33 4.37 -29.75
CA PHE A 82 -3.15 5.48 -30.71
C PHE A 82 -2.51 4.98 -32.01
N PRO A 83 -3.29 4.56 -33.02
CA PRO A 83 -2.77 4.27 -34.35
C PRO A 83 -2.01 5.48 -34.94
N GLU A 84 -2.44 6.70 -34.60
CA GLU A 84 -1.82 7.98 -34.97
C GLU A 84 -0.39 8.13 -34.42
N HIS A 85 0.00 7.31 -33.45
CA HIS A 85 1.33 7.27 -32.84
C HIS A 85 2.07 5.96 -33.13
N GLY A 86 1.71 5.21 -34.18
CA GLY A 86 2.30 3.90 -34.50
C GLY A 86 3.84 3.86 -34.67
N ASN A 87 4.50 5.02 -34.74
CA ASN A 87 5.97 5.15 -34.77
C ASN A 87 6.56 5.63 -33.43
N ALA A 88 5.78 5.63 -32.34
CA ALA A 88 6.29 6.01 -31.04
C ALA A 88 7.36 5.00 -30.59
N VAL A 89 8.42 5.55 -30.01
CA VAL A 89 9.43 4.80 -29.29
C VAL A 89 9.16 4.97 -27.81
N ASP A 90 9.45 3.93 -27.05
CA ASP A 90 9.44 3.96 -25.59
C ASP A 90 10.75 4.57 -25.04
N ASP A 91 10.88 4.72 -23.71
CA ASP A 91 12.05 5.33 -23.05
C ASP A 91 13.33 4.47 -23.24
N MET A 92 13.18 3.21 -23.64
CA MET A 92 14.28 2.31 -24.03
C MET A 92 14.60 2.35 -25.54
N GLY A 93 13.94 3.22 -26.30
CA GLY A 93 14.15 3.39 -27.74
C GLY A 93 13.59 2.25 -28.60
N ARG A 94 12.71 1.40 -28.05
CA ARG A 94 12.09 0.29 -28.79
C ARG A 94 10.84 0.80 -29.49
N THR A 95 10.63 0.34 -30.72
CA THR A 95 9.45 0.69 -31.51
C THR A 95 8.25 -0.17 -31.14
N PHE A 96 7.06 0.39 -31.23
CA PHE A 96 5.82 -0.37 -31.05
C PHE A 96 5.71 -1.57 -32.01
N PRO A 97 5.53 -2.81 -31.51
CA PRO A 97 5.55 -4.01 -32.36
C PRO A 97 4.21 -4.29 -33.07
N GLY A 98 3.25 -3.36 -32.98
CA GLY A 98 1.94 -3.41 -33.63
C GLY A 98 0.88 -4.22 -32.87
N ASN A 99 -0.38 -4.10 -33.28
CA ASN A 99 -1.50 -4.89 -32.77
C ASN A 99 -2.01 -5.89 -33.85
N PRO A 100 -1.59 -7.16 -33.83
CA PRO A 100 -2.03 -8.17 -34.80
C PRO A 100 -3.54 -8.40 -34.91
N ALA A 101 -4.30 -8.10 -33.85
CA ALA A 101 -5.76 -8.28 -33.81
C ALA A 101 -6.54 -6.99 -34.13
N GLU A 102 -5.85 -5.92 -34.56
CA GLU A 102 -6.47 -4.64 -34.92
C GLU A 102 -7.55 -4.81 -35.99
N LYS A 103 -7.29 -5.65 -37.00
CA LYS A 103 -8.25 -5.98 -38.08
C LYS A 103 -9.56 -6.63 -37.57
N ASP A 104 -9.49 -7.30 -36.43
CA ASP A 104 -10.60 -8.02 -35.82
C ASP A 104 -11.29 -7.16 -34.73
N GLY A 105 -10.77 -5.96 -34.48
CA GLY A 105 -11.35 -5.03 -33.52
C GLY A 105 -10.85 -5.21 -32.09
N TYR A 106 -9.77 -5.95 -31.85
CA TYR A 106 -9.31 -6.30 -30.49
C TYR A 106 -7.88 -5.86 -30.19
N VAL A 107 -7.56 -5.81 -28.90
CA VAL A 107 -6.19 -5.58 -28.41
C VAL A 107 -5.45 -6.92 -28.35
N TYR A 108 -4.35 -7.02 -29.10
CA TYR A 108 -3.36 -8.09 -28.97
C TYR A 108 -2.02 -7.51 -28.51
N VAL A 109 -1.51 -8.04 -27.40
CA VAL A 109 -0.23 -7.62 -26.83
C VAL A 109 0.89 -8.58 -27.22
N LYS A 110 2.00 -8.02 -27.70
CA LYS A 110 3.29 -8.70 -27.78
C LYS A 110 4.14 -8.29 -26.57
N CYS A 111 4.48 -9.26 -25.75
CA CYS A 111 5.47 -9.07 -24.69
C CYS A 111 6.87 -8.95 -25.30
N TRP A 112 7.75 -8.19 -24.65
CA TRP A 112 9.16 -8.13 -25.05
C TRP A 112 9.87 -9.47 -24.85
N ASP A 113 9.57 -10.11 -23.72
CA ASP A 113 10.02 -11.44 -23.35
C ASP A 113 8.92 -12.08 -22.48
N PRO A 114 8.21 -13.12 -22.96
CA PRO A 114 7.16 -13.79 -22.19
C PRO A 114 7.66 -14.47 -20.91
N GLU A 115 8.96 -14.77 -20.81
CA GLU A 115 9.54 -15.42 -19.63
C GLU A 115 10.02 -14.40 -18.58
N LYS A 116 10.16 -13.12 -18.97
CA LYS A 116 10.59 -12.06 -18.07
C LYS A 116 9.51 -11.78 -17.02
N SER A 117 9.89 -11.90 -15.75
CA SER A 117 9.10 -11.41 -14.61
C SER A 117 9.69 -10.13 -14.03
N VAL A 118 8.81 -9.29 -13.50
CA VAL A 118 9.17 -8.13 -12.68
C VAL A 118 8.53 -8.33 -11.30
N ARG A 119 9.26 -8.00 -10.24
CA ARG A 119 8.72 -7.97 -8.88
C ARG A 119 8.17 -6.58 -8.61
N VAL A 120 6.93 -6.50 -8.14
CA VAL A 120 6.26 -5.23 -7.85
C VAL A 120 5.72 -5.17 -6.44
N HIS A 121 5.79 -4.00 -5.82
CA HIS A 121 5.17 -3.64 -4.58
C HIS A 121 3.80 -2.99 -4.83
N VAL A 122 2.79 -3.38 -4.05
CA VAL A 122 1.51 -2.67 -4.03
C VAL A 122 1.64 -1.40 -3.20
N VAL A 123 1.54 -0.23 -3.85
CA VAL A 123 1.66 1.10 -3.23
C VAL A 123 0.41 1.96 -3.34
N ASP A 124 -0.51 1.55 -4.21
CA ASP A 124 -1.78 2.21 -4.45
C ASP A 124 -2.90 1.17 -4.57
N ILE A 125 -4.14 1.65 -4.66
CA ILE A 125 -5.34 0.85 -4.79
C ILE A 125 -6.01 1.29 -6.08
N CYS A 126 -6.46 0.32 -6.87
CA CYS A 126 -7.44 0.61 -7.90
C CYS A 126 -8.85 0.38 -7.35
N PRO A 127 -9.61 1.44 -6.98
CA PRO A 127 -10.92 1.24 -6.40
C PRO A 127 -11.95 0.88 -7.47
N CYS A 128 -12.77 -0.14 -7.24
CA CYS A 128 -13.93 -0.44 -8.08
C CYS A 128 -14.85 0.79 -8.18
N TRP A 129 -14.99 1.58 -7.10
CA TRP A 129 -15.76 2.83 -7.08
C TRP A 129 -14.84 4.03 -6.85
N TYR A 130 -14.58 4.79 -7.90
CA TYR A 130 -13.76 5.99 -7.81
C TYR A 130 -14.62 7.21 -7.49
N SER A 131 -14.19 8.02 -6.52
CA SER A 131 -14.89 9.22 -6.08
C SER A 131 -14.00 10.46 -6.21
N PRO A 132 -13.78 10.98 -7.44
CA PRO A 132 -12.94 12.15 -7.64
C PRO A 132 -13.55 13.39 -7.00
N LYS A 133 -12.70 14.28 -6.49
CA LYS A 133 -13.14 15.55 -5.89
C LYS A 133 -13.94 16.37 -6.90
N GLY A 134 -15.15 16.74 -6.52
CA GLY A 134 -16.04 17.55 -7.36
C GLY A 134 -16.77 16.78 -8.46
N GLN A 135 -16.72 15.44 -8.45
CA GLN A 135 -17.44 14.57 -9.37
C GLN A 135 -18.28 13.54 -8.60
N GLN A 136 -19.30 13.00 -9.26
CA GLN A 136 -20.04 11.86 -8.72
C GLN A 136 -19.17 10.61 -8.75
N PRO A 137 -19.28 9.73 -7.73
CA PRO A 137 -18.62 8.43 -7.77
C PRO A 137 -19.03 7.63 -9.02
N TYR A 138 -18.07 6.95 -9.64
CA TYR A 138 -18.31 6.08 -10.77
C TYR A 138 -17.54 4.75 -10.67
N GLU A 139 -18.06 3.72 -11.32
CA GLU A 139 -17.42 2.41 -11.38
C GLU A 139 -16.23 2.46 -12.33
N GLN A 140 -15.08 1.92 -11.91
CA GLN A 140 -13.92 1.69 -12.78
C GLN A 140 -13.99 0.24 -13.30
N PRO A 141 -14.36 0.02 -14.58
CA PRO A 141 -14.67 -1.33 -15.06
C PRO A 141 -13.51 -2.31 -14.94
N SER A 142 -12.29 -1.85 -15.21
CA SER A 142 -11.07 -2.65 -15.13
C SER A 142 -10.73 -3.05 -13.70
N CYS A 143 -11.18 -2.31 -12.68
CA CYS A 143 -10.91 -2.63 -11.27
C CYS A 143 -12.12 -3.19 -10.53
N CYS A 144 -13.28 -3.24 -11.20
CA CYS A 144 -14.52 -3.73 -10.62
C CYS A 144 -14.94 -5.08 -11.22
N PHE A 145 -14.67 -6.17 -10.50
CA PHE A 145 -15.04 -7.54 -10.93
C PHE A 145 -16.21 -8.15 -10.16
N LYS A 146 -16.85 -7.39 -9.27
CA LYS A 146 -17.96 -7.89 -8.44
C LYS A 146 -19.12 -8.51 -9.23
N ASN A 147 -19.27 -8.16 -10.51
CA ASN A 147 -20.31 -8.67 -11.41
C ASN A 147 -19.79 -9.68 -12.45
N SER A 148 -18.55 -10.14 -12.33
CA SER A 148 -18.02 -11.21 -13.19
C SER A 148 -18.73 -12.53 -12.85
N THR A 149 -19.32 -13.18 -13.85
CA THR A 149 -19.90 -14.53 -13.71
C THR A 149 -18.85 -15.62 -13.91
N ASN A 150 -17.67 -15.24 -14.40
CA ASN A 150 -16.54 -16.13 -14.58
C ASN A 150 -15.53 -15.96 -13.43
N PRO A 151 -15.36 -16.96 -12.56
CA PRO A 151 -14.46 -16.90 -11.43
C PRO A 151 -12.97 -16.98 -11.80
N ARG A 152 -12.60 -16.92 -13.08
CA ARG A 152 -11.20 -16.84 -13.54
C ARG A 152 -10.91 -15.59 -14.36
N SER A 153 -11.95 -14.89 -14.80
CA SER A 153 -11.81 -13.70 -15.62
C SER A 153 -11.40 -12.50 -14.77
N GLY A 154 -10.26 -11.88 -15.09
CA GLY A 154 -9.82 -10.58 -14.57
C GLY A 154 -9.68 -10.47 -13.04
N GLN A 155 -9.67 -11.59 -12.30
CA GLN A 155 -9.78 -11.57 -10.83
C GLN A 155 -8.59 -10.97 -10.07
N HIS A 156 -7.57 -10.53 -10.80
CA HIS A 156 -6.31 -10.03 -10.28
C HIS A 156 -5.87 -8.80 -11.06
N GLU A 157 -6.77 -7.82 -11.24
CA GLU A 157 -6.38 -6.56 -11.87
C GLU A 157 -5.31 -5.84 -11.03
N MET A 158 -4.34 -5.30 -11.76
CA MET A 158 -3.16 -4.66 -11.21
C MET A 158 -2.73 -3.53 -12.17
N ASP A 159 -2.87 -2.27 -11.76
CA ASP A 159 -2.34 -1.16 -12.56
C ASP A 159 -0.83 -1.09 -12.35
N LEU A 160 -0.08 -1.56 -13.33
CA LEU A 160 1.36 -1.42 -13.34
C LEU A 160 1.74 0.05 -13.53
N SER A 161 2.75 0.51 -12.80
CA SER A 161 3.40 1.78 -13.14
C SER A 161 3.92 1.76 -14.57
N PHE A 162 4.05 2.94 -15.20
CA PHE A 162 4.62 3.07 -16.54
C PHE A 162 5.93 2.30 -16.69
N TRP A 163 6.84 2.47 -15.73
CA TRP A 163 8.17 1.86 -15.75
C TRP A 163 8.13 0.33 -15.60
N VAL A 164 7.17 -0.25 -14.87
CA VAL A 164 6.99 -1.71 -14.86
C VAL A 164 6.36 -2.17 -16.17
N TYR A 165 5.32 -1.47 -16.65
CA TYR A 165 4.61 -1.81 -17.88
C TYR A 165 5.59 -1.88 -19.06
N GLU A 166 6.41 -0.84 -19.21
CA GLU A 166 7.38 -0.70 -20.28
C GLU A 166 8.43 -1.83 -20.24
N GLN A 167 8.79 -2.34 -19.06
CA GLN A 167 9.71 -3.47 -18.95
C GLN A 167 9.16 -4.76 -19.57
N LEU A 168 7.83 -4.92 -19.65
CA LEU A 168 7.13 -6.13 -20.05
C LEU A 168 6.54 -6.06 -21.46
N ALA A 169 5.96 -4.92 -21.84
CA ALA A 169 5.40 -4.67 -23.17
C ALA A 169 5.52 -3.18 -23.54
N HIS A 170 5.19 -2.81 -24.78
CA HIS A 170 5.23 -1.40 -25.19
C HIS A 170 4.06 -0.61 -24.58
N PRO A 171 4.28 0.58 -23.98
CA PRO A 171 3.22 1.41 -23.36
C PRO A 171 2.12 1.94 -24.31
N MET A 172 2.17 1.58 -25.60
CA MET A 172 1.09 1.89 -26.56
C MET A 172 -0.06 0.89 -26.46
N TYR A 173 0.17 -0.26 -25.84
CA TYR A 173 -0.92 -1.15 -25.51
C TYR A 173 -1.71 -0.54 -24.34
N PRO A 174 -3.05 -0.50 -24.42
CA PRO A 174 -3.89 0.07 -23.37
C PRO A 174 -3.89 -0.80 -22.11
N GLU A 175 -3.79 -2.12 -22.29
CA GLU A 175 -3.90 -3.15 -21.26
C GLU A 175 -3.04 -4.34 -21.69
N MET A 176 -2.62 -5.19 -20.75
CA MET A 176 -1.94 -6.45 -21.04
C MET A 176 -2.46 -7.56 -20.14
N MET A 177 -2.42 -8.81 -20.62
CA MET A 177 -2.67 -9.96 -19.76
C MET A 177 -1.44 -10.20 -18.87
N LEU A 178 -1.69 -10.46 -17.59
CA LEU A 178 -0.65 -10.74 -16.61
C LEU A 178 -0.79 -12.15 -16.05
N ASN A 179 0.34 -12.84 -15.90
CA ASN A 179 0.47 -13.94 -14.96
C ASN A 179 1.02 -13.36 -13.65
N ILE A 180 0.24 -13.48 -12.58
CA ILE A 180 0.50 -12.83 -11.29
C ILE A 180 0.61 -13.90 -10.21
N ARG A 181 1.68 -13.85 -9.41
CA ARG A 181 1.79 -14.68 -8.21
C ARG A 181 2.28 -13.86 -7.00
N PRO A 182 1.71 -14.06 -5.80
CA PRO A 182 2.24 -13.46 -4.58
C PRO A 182 3.63 -14.01 -4.25
N VAL A 183 4.54 -13.14 -3.81
CA VAL A 183 5.90 -13.51 -3.42
C VAL A 183 6.38 -12.77 -2.18
N ASP A 184 7.32 -13.38 -1.46
CA ASP A 184 8.11 -12.65 -0.47
C ASP A 184 8.97 -11.60 -1.16
N CYS A 185 8.90 -10.35 -0.66
CA CYS A 185 9.52 -9.20 -1.30
C CYS A 185 11.04 -9.32 -1.44
N TYR A 186 11.69 -10.06 -0.55
CA TYR A 186 13.15 -10.19 -0.54
C TYR A 186 13.60 -11.43 -1.31
N SER A 187 13.12 -12.60 -0.91
CA SER A 187 13.55 -13.89 -1.46
C SER A 187 12.91 -14.25 -2.79
N GLY A 188 11.74 -13.70 -3.14
CA GLY A 188 10.96 -14.12 -4.30
C GLY A 188 10.25 -15.47 -4.12
N ALA A 189 10.33 -16.06 -2.93
CA ALA A 189 9.64 -17.30 -2.60
C ALA A 189 8.12 -17.13 -2.79
N ALA A 190 7.45 -18.14 -3.32
CA ALA A 190 6.01 -18.12 -3.53
C ALA A 190 5.26 -18.00 -2.18
N LEU A 191 4.23 -17.17 -2.16
CA LEU A 191 3.33 -17.00 -1.03
C LEU A 191 1.89 -17.40 -1.42
N PRO A 192 1.04 -17.77 -0.45
CA PRO A 192 -0.36 -18.06 -0.71
C PRO A 192 -1.13 -16.82 -1.20
N THR A 193 -2.13 -17.06 -2.04
CA THR A 193 -3.03 -16.02 -2.59
C THR A 193 -4.24 -15.75 -1.69
N SER A 194 -4.64 -16.65 -0.80
CA SER A 194 -5.71 -16.37 0.15
C SER A 194 -5.75 -17.41 1.30
N PRO A 195 -5.73 -16.98 2.58
CA PRO A 195 -5.37 -15.64 2.99
C PRO A 195 -3.92 -15.34 2.56
N GLY A 196 -3.69 -14.15 2.05
CA GLY A 196 -2.36 -13.66 1.73
C GLY A 196 -1.55 -13.34 2.98
N TYR A 197 -0.25 -13.12 2.78
CA TYR A 197 0.65 -12.81 3.89
C TYR A 197 0.57 -11.35 4.31
N ILE A 198 0.43 -11.13 5.61
CA ILE A 198 0.66 -9.85 6.28
C ILE A 198 1.70 -10.04 7.38
N ASN A 199 2.49 -9.01 7.67
CA ASN A 199 3.34 -9.01 8.85
C ASN A 199 2.46 -8.68 10.07
N ARG A 200 2.18 -9.70 10.90
CA ARG A 200 1.34 -9.55 12.08
C ARG A 200 2.08 -9.00 13.28
N ASP A 201 3.41 -9.08 13.28
CA ASP A 201 4.24 -8.87 14.46
C ASP A 201 4.96 -7.53 14.42
N THR A 202 5.25 -7.03 13.22
CA THR A 202 5.88 -5.73 13.00
C THR A 202 5.02 -4.96 12.03
N LEU A 203 4.75 -3.69 12.35
CA LEU A 203 4.00 -2.73 11.53
C LEU A 203 4.97 -1.73 10.90
N TYR A 204 6.03 -1.40 11.63
CA TYR A 204 7.07 -0.49 11.21
C TYR A 204 8.41 -0.90 11.79
N ASP A 205 9.40 -1.09 10.92
CA ASP A 205 10.83 -1.24 11.25
C ASP A 205 11.63 -0.76 10.04
N ASN A 206 12.21 0.44 10.14
CA ASN A 206 12.80 1.23 9.06
C ASN A 206 11.86 1.61 7.90
N MET A 207 10.77 0.86 7.70
CA MET A 207 9.73 1.06 6.70
C MET A 207 8.44 0.40 7.18
N VAL A 208 7.31 0.83 6.63
CA VAL A 208 6.02 0.16 6.81
C VAL A 208 6.10 -1.25 6.23
N THR A 209 5.77 -2.24 7.03
CA THR A 209 5.91 -3.65 6.63
C THR A 209 4.70 -4.13 5.84
N THR A 210 4.89 -5.23 5.10
CA THR A 210 3.87 -5.93 4.34
C THR A 210 2.54 -6.08 5.08
N GLY A 211 1.44 -5.66 4.47
CA GLY A 211 0.09 -5.70 5.05
C GLY A 211 -0.43 -4.35 5.50
N TRP A 212 0.45 -3.37 5.74
CA TRP A 212 0.10 -2.14 6.43
C TRP A 212 0.19 -0.92 5.53
N SER A 213 -0.80 -0.05 5.60
CA SER A 213 -0.70 1.32 5.09
C SER A 213 -0.27 2.27 6.20
N TRP A 214 0.23 3.45 5.83
CA TRP A 214 0.56 4.51 6.78
C TRP A 214 0.02 5.86 6.31
N PHE A 215 -0.62 6.61 7.20
CA PHE A 215 -1.17 7.92 6.88
C PHE A 215 -0.98 8.93 8.02
N PRO A 216 -0.34 10.07 7.75
CA PRO A 216 -0.43 11.23 8.62
C PRO A 216 -1.72 12.00 8.29
N TYR A 217 -2.31 12.66 9.26
CA TYR A 217 -3.48 13.51 9.05
C TYR A 217 -3.43 14.78 9.89
N MET A 218 -4.01 15.86 9.35
CA MET A 218 -3.93 17.21 9.88
C MET A 218 -2.45 17.64 10.10
N THR A 219 -1.68 17.65 9.01
CA THR A 219 -0.27 18.05 8.95
C THR A 219 -0.13 19.51 8.48
N PRO A 220 -0.22 20.51 9.37
CA PRO A 220 -0.39 21.92 8.98
C PRO A 220 0.81 22.50 8.20
N THR A 221 2.00 21.97 8.43
CA THR A 221 3.25 22.40 7.80
C THR A 221 3.66 21.52 6.63
N HIS A 222 2.84 20.50 6.29
CA HIS A 222 3.20 19.48 5.30
C HIS A 222 4.56 18.82 5.62
N ASN A 223 4.93 18.67 6.89
CA ASN A 223 6.19 18.08 7.32
C ASN A 223 5.95 16.65 7.83
N PHE A 224 6.12 15.66 6.95
CA PHE A 224 5.99 14.26 7.29
C PHE A 224 6.81 13.38 6.35
N ASN A 225 7.33 12.27 6.88
CA ASN A 225 8.06 11.26 6.12
C ASN A 225 7.61 9.88 6.59
N VAL A 226 7.19 9.02 5.67
CA VAL A 226 6.95 7.59 5.98
C VAL A 226 8.28 6.91 6.34
N THR A 227 9.36 7.34 5.69
CA THR A 227 10.73 6.93 5.98
C THR A 227 11.65 8.14 6.02
N ALA A 228 12.21 8.42 7.19
CA ALA A 228 13.26 9.41 7.39
C ALA A 228 14.57 8.68 7.76
N PRO A 229 15.43 8.33 6.78
CA PRO A 229 16.68 7.61 7.04
C PRO A 229 17.59 8.35 8.04
N GLY A 230 18.16 7.62 8.99
CA GLY A 230 19.05 8.17 10.02
C GLY A 230 18.32 8.90 11.16
N TRP A 231 17.00 9.01 11.12
CA TRP A 231 16.22 9.74 12.13
C TRP A 231 15.65 8.82 13.22
N GLY A 232 15.71 7.50 13.01
CA GLY A 232 15.20 6.46 13.89
C GLY A 232 16.10 6.08 15.06
N LEU A 233 15.66 5.10 15.83
CA LEU A 233 16.36 4.58 16.99
C LEU A 233 17.70 3.96 16.58
N GLY A 234 18.80 4.43 17.16
CA GLY A 234 20.14 3.91 16.82
C GLY A 234 20.59 4.22 15.38
N GLY A 235 19.98 5.22 14.73
CA GLY A 235 20.32 5.62 13.36
C GLY A 235 19.58 4.88 12.25
N SER A 236 18.55 4.10 12.59
CA SER A 236 17.57 3.54 11.64
C SER A 236 16.76 4.63 10.93
N ALA A 237 15.83 4.25 10.06
CA ALA A 237 14.79 5.13 9.54
C ALA A 237 13.57 5.20 10.49
N ALA A 238 12.91 6.36 10.57
CA ALA A 238 11.68 6.54 11.34
C ALA A 238 10.54 7.16 10.53
N ALA A 239 9.31 6.87 10.93
CA ALA A 239 8.11 7.54 10.45
C ALA A 239 7.90 8.81 11.27
N CYS A 240 7.86 9.97 10.64
CA CYS A 240 7.80 11.25 11.33
C CYS A 240 6.68 12.11 10.78
N ALA A 241 6.00 12.86 11.65
CA ALA A 241 5.01 13.85 11.22
C ALA A 241 4.92 15.00 12.22
N GLU A 242 4.81 16.22 11.71
CA GLU A 242 4.31 17.38 12.45
C GLU A 242 2.79 17.48 12.25
N ILE A 243 2.06 17.31 13.35
CA ILE A 243 0.59 17.24 13.36
C ILE A 243 0.01 18.38 14.21
N SER A 244 -1.13 18.93 13.80
CA SER A 244 -1.87 19.91 14.61
C SER A 244 -2.67 19.22 15.74
N PRO A 245 -3.25 19.97 16.69
CA PRO A 245 -4.17 19.42 17.69
C PRO A 245 -5.28 18.59 17.04
N GLY A 246 -5.48 17.35 17.53
CA GLY A 246 -6.42 16.40 16.96
C GLY A 246 -5.90 15.61 15.75
N GLY A 247 -4.79 16.02 15.13
CA GLY A 247 -4.09 15.29 14.07
C GLY A 247 -3.36 14.05 14.56
N GLY A 248 -2.73 13.30 13.66
CA GLY A 248 -2.11 12.03 14.02
C GLY A 248 -1.33 11.31 12.92
N MET A 249 -0.78 10.15 13.28
CA MET A 249 -0.28 9.13 12.36
C MET A 249 -1.06 7.84 12.58
N THR A 250 -1.41 7.14 11.50
CA THR A 250 -2.17 5.89 11.57
C THR A 250 -1.50 4.81 10.75
N TRP A 251 -1.49 3.60 11.29
CA TRP A 251 -1.20 2.36 10.57
C TRP A 251 -2.49 1.55 10.50
N TRP A 252 -2.85 1.07 9.31
CA TRP A 252 -3.98 0.17 9.17
C TRP A 252 -3.72 -0.93 8.16
N CYS A 253 -4.37 -2.06 8.35
CA CYS A 253 -4.36 -3.20 7.45
C CYS A 253 -5.72 -3.24 6.75
N ARG A 254 -5.77 -2.84 5.47
CA ARG A 254 -7.03 -2.71 4.73
C ARG A 254 -7.70 -4.07 4.53
N GLY A 255 -8.97 -4.17 4.83
CA GLY A 255 -9.77 -5.39 4.70
C GLY A 255 -9.39 -6.49 5.70
N CYS A 256 -8.54 -6.21 6.69
CA CYS A 256 -7.93 -7.22 7.53
C CYS A 256 -8.81 -7.68 8.70
N TYR A 257 -9.99 -7.08 8.87
CA TYR A 257 -11.07 -7.64 9.70
C TYR A 257 -11.51 -9.05 9.26
N ARG A 258 -11.23 -9.44 8.00
CA ARG A 258 -11.56 -10.75 7.43
C ARG A 258 -10.67 -11.86 8.01
N GLU A 259 -11.24 -13.04 8.15
CA GLU A 259 -10.55 -14.23 8.67
C GLU A 259 -9.23 -14.50 7.91
N GLY A 260 -8.18 -14.83 8.66
CA GLY A 260 -6.83 -15.07 8.13
C GLY A 260 -5.94 -13.81 8.06
N TYR A 261 -6.51 -12.60 8.09
CA TYR A 261 -5.76 -11.34 7.98
C TYR A 261 -5.71 -10.53 9.28
N GLN A 262 -6.31 -11.00 10.36
CA GLN A 262 -6.58 -10.19 11.57
C GLN A 262 -5.30 -9.95 12.39
N PRO A 263 -4.69 -8.75 12.36
CA PRO A 263 -3.38 -8.53 12.96
C PRO A 263 -3.43 -8.60 14.49
N PHE A 264 -4.49 -8.04 15.10
CA PHE A 264 -4.64 -8.00 16.55
C PHE A 264 -5.31 -9.24 17.15
N ASN A 265 -5.74 -10.21 16.34
CA ASN A 265 -6.31 -11.45 16.87
C ASN A 265 -5.26 -12.24 17.68
N GLY A 266 -5.49 -12.38 18.98
CA GLY A 266 -4.54 -12.99 19.92
C GLY A 266 -3.38 -12.08 20.35
N ALA A 267 -3.44 -10.78 20.08
CA ALA A 267 -2.42 -9.84 20.50
C ALA A 267 -2.42 -9.68 22.02
N SER A 268 -1.25 -9.75 22.63
CA SER A 268 -1.04 -9.56 24.07
C SER A 268 -0.49 -8.18 24.42
N SER A 269 0.30 -7.57 23.54
CA SER A 269 0.79 -6.21 23.72
C SER A 269 1.17 -5.53 22.41
N ILE A 270 1.25 -4.21 22.45
CA ILE A 270 1.84 -3.39 21.39
C ILE A 270 3.02 -2.61 21.98
N SER A 271 4.16 -2.65 21.31
CA SER A 271 5.34 -1.88 21.69
C SER A 271 5.77 -0.94 20.57
N PHE A 272 6.29 0.23 20.95
CA PHE A 272 6.80 1.21 20.01
C PHE A 272 7.76 2.18 20.70
N TRP A 273 8.62 2.82 19.91
CA TRP A 273 9.44 3.95 20.32
C TRP A 273 8.91 5.24 19.74
N LEU A 274 8.93 6.31 20.53
CA LEU A 274 8.65 7.66 20.06
C LEU A 274 9.71 8.65 20.50
N ARG A 275 9.88 9.68 19.70
CA ARG A 275 10.72 10.83 20.00
C ARG A 275 9.99 12.11 19.65
N ASP A 276 9.78 12.98 20.63
CA ASP A 276 9.41 14.37 20.38
C ASP A 276 10.58 15.08 19.69
N ARG A 277 10.30 15.70 18.54
CA ARG A 277 11.30 16.37 17.69
C ARG A 277 11.55 17.81 18.10
N TYR A 278 10.59 18.46 18.75
CA TYR A 278 10.83 19.77 19.35
C TYR A 278 11.62 19.64 20.65
N ASN A 279 11.32 18.63 21.45
CA ASN A 279 11.92 18.44 22.78
C ASN A 279 12.29 16.97 23.04
N PRO A 280 13.39 16.46 22.45
CA PRO A 280 13.82 15.07 22.65
C PRO A 280 13.93 14.70 24.14
N GLY A 281 13.39 13.54 24.51
CA GLY A 281 13.35 13.05 25.90
C GLY A 281 12.07 13.41 26.67
N ASN A 282 11.27 14.33 26.15
CA ASN A 282 9.91 14.58 26.65
C ASN A 282 8.92 13.57 26.06
N VAL A 283 7.88 13.27 26.83
CA VAL A 283 6.75 12.47 26.35
C VAL A 283 5.88 13.37 25.45
N PRO A 284 5.72 13.05 24.17
CA PRO A 284 4.85 13.83 23.29
C PRO A 284 3.39 13.68 23.77
N PRO A 285 2.56 14.74 23.67
CA PRO A 285 1.18 14.74 24.15
C PRO A 285 0.27 13.98 23.19
N LEU A 286 0.43 12.66 23.15
CA LEU A 286 -0.30 11.77 22.26
C LEU A 286 -1.19 10.82 23.05
N LYS A 287 -2.29 10.40 22.42
CA LYS A 287 -3.01 9.19 22.78
C LYS A 287 -2.88 8.13 21.70
N VAL A 288 -2.91 6.86 22.10
CA VAL A 288 -2.89 5.71 21.20
C VAL A 288 -4.24 5.01 21.22
N VAL A 289 -4.80 4.80 20.04
CA VAL A 289 -6.11 4.18 19.83
C VAL A 289 -6.01 2.97 18.93
N VAL A 290 -6.87 1.98 19.16
CA VAL A 290 -7.01 0.80 18.30
C VAL A 290 -8.43 0.77 17.75
N ALA A 291 -8.57 0.48 16.46
CA ALA A 291 -9.82 0.57 15.73
C ALA A 291 -9.92 -0.49 14.62
N GLN A 292 -11.06 -0.51 13.95
CA GLN A 292 -11.27 -1.17 12.67
C GLN A 292 -11.41 -0.08 11.61
N GLN A 293 -10.72 -0.21 10.48
CA GLN A 293 -10.59 0.87 9.50
C GLN A 293 -11.82 1.06 8.61
N GLU A 294 -12.45 -0.02 8.13
CA GLU A 294 -13.56 0.07 7.17
C GLU A 294 -14.87 0.63 7.76
N ASP A 295 -15.14 0.44 9.04
CA ASP A 295 -16.34 0.91 9.74
C ASP A 295 -16.07 1.97 10.81
N ASP A 296 -14.80 2.35 10.99
CA ASP A 296 -14.32 3.32 11.98
C ASP A 296 -14.83 3.03 13.41
N THR A 297 -14.99 1.75 13.76
CA THR A 297 -15.30 1.37 15.14
C THR A 297 -14.02 1.33 15.98
N TYR A 298 -14.07 1.88 17.19
CA TYR A 298 -12.91 1.97 18.10
C TYR A 298 -13.04 0.99 19.26
N CYS A 299 -11.91 0.55 19.79
CA CYS A 299 -11.91 -0.02 21.12
C CYS A 299 -12.30 1.05 22.17
N PRO A 300 -12.97 0.69 23.27
CA PRO A 300 -13.42 1.67 24.26
C PRO A 300 -12.29 2.39 25.00
N GLY A 301 -11.16 1.72 25.21
CA GLY A 301 -10.00 2.27 25.91
C GLY A 301 -9.07 3.06 24.99
N GLU A 302 -8.33 3.99 25.59
CA GLU A 302 -7.32 4.82 24.93
C GLU A 302 -6.08 4.94 25.83
N ALA A 303 -4.90 5.01 25.24
CA ALA A 303 -3.65 5.12 25.99
C ALA A 303 -3.08 6.55 25.91
N TYR A 304 -3.28 7.37 26.95
CA TYR A 304 -2.68 8.71 27.03
C TYR A 304 -1.24 8.60 27.49
N LEU A 305 -0.27 8.87 26.60
CA LEU A 305 1.14 8.60 26.88
C LEU A 305 1.70 9.43 28.04
N THR A 306 1.18 10.64 28.25
CA THR A 306 1.53 11.51 29.40
C THR A 306 1.12 10.94 30.75
N SER A 307 0.20 9.97 30.76
CA SER A 307 -0.34 9.33 31.96
C SER A 307 0.20 7.91 32.17
N ILE A 308 1.04 7.40 31.27
CA ILE A 308 1.57 6.04 31.30
C ILE A 308 3.09 6.11 31.48
N THR A 309 3.61 5.36 32.45
CA THR A 309 5.05 5.27 32.66
C THR A 309 5.71 4.56 31.48
N PRO A 310 6.72 5.16 30.82
CA PRO A 310 7.47 4.49 29.76
C PRO A 310 8.12 3.19 30.21
N SER A 311 8.19 2.19 29.34
CA SER A 311 8.88 0.92 29.61
C SER A 311 10.40 1.06 29.56
N ALA A 312 10.91 1.97 28.73
CA ALA A 312 12.33 2.26 28.60
C ALA A 312 12.57 3.69 28.09
N ARG A 313 13.81 4.16 28.26
CA ARG A 313 14.33 5.38 27.65
C ARG A 313 15.62 5.04 26.91
N GLY A 314 15.70 5.48 25.66
CA GLY A 314 16.82 5.24 24.76
C GLY A 314 17.71 6.47 24.64
N ALA A 315 18.79 6.33 23.86
CA ALA A 315 19.64 7.45 23.47
C ALA A 315 18.84 8.52 22.69
N ASP A 316 19.40 9.73 22.61
CA ASP A 316 18.89 10.84 21.80
C ASP A 316 17.43 11.25 22.06
N GLY A 317 16.89 10.89 23.23
CA GLY A 317 15.56 11.28 23.66
C GLY A 317 14.42 10.36 23.17
N TRP A 318 14.76 9.15 22.71
CA TRP A 318 13.78 8.11 22.41
C TRP A 318 13.15 7.54 23.70
N ILE A 319 11.86 7.26 23.67
CA ILE A 319 11.09 6.72 24.78
C ILE A 319 10.28 5.53 24.27
N GLN A 320 10.28 4.43 25.01
CA GLN A 320 9.54 3.23 24.65
C GLN A 320 8.28 3.09 25.50
N TRP A 321 7.23 2.57 24.87
CA TRP A 321 6.08 2.02 25.57
C TRP A 321 5.88 0.57 25.16
N SER A 322 5.41 -0.23 26.11
CA SER A 322 4.91 -1.58 25.90
C SER A 322 3.56 -1.67 26.61
N LEU A 323 2.49 -1.63 25.83
CA LEU A 323 1.12 -1.49 26.32
C LEU A 323 0.41 -2.85 26.22
N PRO A 324 0.00 -3.47 27.35
CA PRO A 324 -0.73 -4.74 27.29
C PRO A 324 -2.11 -4.53 26.68
N PHE A 325 -2.46 -5.33 25.68
CA PHE A 325 -3.55 -5.03 24.75
C PHE A 325 -4.90 -4.89 25.44
N ASP A 326 -5.38 -5.95 26.08
CA ASP A 326 -6.72 -5.96 26.67
C ASP A 326 -6.85 -4.99 27.85
N SER A 327 -5.82 -4.85 28.70
CA SER A 327 -5.88 -3.94 29.84
C SER A 327 -5.81 -2.46 29.44
N THR A 328 -5.26 -2.16 28.26
CA THR A 328 -5.11 -0.78 27.77
C THR A 328 -6.34 -0.34 26.97
N TRP A 329 -6.75 -1.14 25.98
CA TRP A 329 -7.81 -0.73 25.05
C TRP A 329 -9.17 -1.37 25.34
N ASN A 330 -9.22 -2.40 26.19
CA ASN A 330 -10.46 -3.09 26.59
C ASN A 330 -11.35 -3.48 25.39
N CYS A 331 -10.71 -3.93 24.30
CA CYS A 331 -11.39 -4.29 23.06
C CYS A 331 -12.34 -5.50 23.24
N GLY A 332 -11.99 -6.43 24.14
CA GLY A 332 -12.78 -7.62 24.45
C GLY A 332 -13.10 -8.43 23.19
N LYS A 333 -14.39 -8.66 22.93
CA LYS A 333 -14.84 -9.42 21.73
C LYS A 333 -14.54 -8.73 20.40
N LEU A 334 -14.13 -7.45 20.41
CA LEU A 334 -13.82 -6.69 19.20
C LEU A 334 -12.38 -6.91 18.73
N THR A 335 -11.49 -7.45 19.58
CA THR A 335 -10.07 -7.67 19.30
C THR A 335 -9.82 -8.36 17.95
N PRO A 336 -10.53 -9.45 17.58
CA PRO A 336 -10.26 -10.16 16.34
C PRO A 336 -10.52 -9.34 15.08
N THR A 337 -11.37 -8.31 15.14
CA THR A 337 -11.68 -7.50 13.95
C THR A 337 -10.94 -6.17 13.92
N ARG A 338 -10.11 -5.87 14.92
CA ARG A 338 -9.29 -4.65 14.88
C ARG A 338 -8.19 -4.83 13.82
N ASP A 339 -7.90 -3.77 13.10
CA ASP A 339 -6.88 -3.73 12.05
C ASP A 339 -6.21 -2.36 11.90
N LYS A 340 -6.46 -1.42 12.83
CA LYS A 340 -5.91 -0.07 12.84
C LYS A 340 -5.34 0.31 14.20
N ILE A 341 -4.21 1.00 14.18
CA ILE A 341 -3.62 1.70 15.32
C ILE A 341 -3.30 3.15 14.94
N GLY A 342 -3.72 4.09 15.79
CA GLY A 342 -3.53 5.53 15.58
C GLY A 342 -2.82 6.19 16.75
N PHE A 343 -1.98 7.16 16.45
CA PHE A 343 -1.29 8.05 17.39
C PHE A 343 -1.80 9.46 17.18
N GLN A 344 -2.60 9.98 18.10
CA GLN A 344 -3.32 11.24 17.95
C GLN A 344 -2.82 12.30 18.94
N SER A 345 -2.57 13.52 18.48
CA SER A 345 -2.24 14.66 19.33
C SER A 345 -3.43 15.06 20.20
N VAL A 346 -3.18 15.14 21.51
CA VAL A 346 -4.11 15.68 22.53
C VAL A 346 -3.59 17.00 23.12
N GLY A 347 -2.49 17.52 22.59
CA GLY A 347 -1.93 18.81 22.98
C GLY A 347 -2.69 20.00 22.37
N SER A 348 -2.48 21.19 22.93
CA SER A 348 -3.03 22.45 22.42
C SER A 348 -2.19 23.10 21.31
N ALA A 349 -1.02 22.54 21.01
CA ALA A 349 -0.09 23.01 19.99
C ALA A 349 0.28 21.88 19.01
N ASN A 350 0.97 22.24 17.93
CA ASN A 350 1.52 21.24 17.01
C ASN A 350 2.45 20.29 17.77
N THR A 351 2.35 19.00 17.45
CA THR A 351 3.24 17.96 17.95
C THR A 351 4.06 17.43 16.79
N TRP A 352 5.38 17.56 16.86
CA TRP A 352 6.29 16.97 15.90
C TRP A 352 6.96 15.76 16.54
N PHE A 353 6.69 14.57 16.02
CA PHE A 353 7.23 13.34 16.58
C PHE A 353 7.64 12.34 15.50
N CYS A 354 8.56 11.46 15.88
CA CYS A 354 8.96 10.30 15.10
C CYS A 354 8.60 9.02 15.85
N LEU A 355 8.24 7.98 15.10
CA LEU A 355 7.95 6.63 15.56
C LEU A 355 8.95 5.66 14.95
N ASP A 356 9.37 4.67 15.74
CA ASP A 356 10.18 3.55 15.28
C ASP A 356 9.82 2.24 16.02
N GLU A 357 10.18 1.11 15.43
CA GLU A 357 9.91 -0.27 15.89
C GLU A 357 8.49 -0.50 16.44
N LEU A 358 7.45 -0.20 15.65
CA LEU A 358 6.07 -0.50 16.01
C LEU A 358 5.78 -1.99 15.83
N LYS A 359 5.54 -2.71 16.94
CA LYS A 359 5.42 -4.17 16.98
C LYS A 359 4.19 -4.61 17.79
N ILE A 360 3.62 -5.75 17.40
CA ILE A 360 2.58 -6.48 18.13
C ILE A 360 3.21 -7.77 18.65
N SER A 361 2.92 -8.11 19.90
CA SER A 361 3.23 -9.43 20.47
C SER A 361 1.95 -10.24 20.63
N HIS A 362 2.02 -11.55 20.49
CA HIS A 362 0.92 -12.50 20.70
C HIS A 362 1.32 -13.54 21.75
N ASP A 363 0.43 -13.86 22.69
CA ASP A 363 0.69 -14.89 23.70
C ASP A 363 0.45 -16.29 23.11
N GLY A 364 1.52 -17.03 22.85
CA GLY A 364 1.48 -18.40 22.31
C GLY A 364 2.26 -18.52 21.00
N ALA A 365 3.45 -19.13 21.09
CA ALA A 365 4.42 -19.18 20.00
C ALA A 365 3.91 -19.83 18.70
N ALA A 366 4.33 -19.26 17.58
CA ALA A 366 5.42 -19.91 16.84
C ALA A 366 6.55 -18.88 16.61
N PRO A 367 7.83 -19.25 16.78
CA PRO A 367 8.92 -18.43 16.31
C PRO A 367 8.80 -18.27 14.79
N ALA A 368 9.02 -17.06 14.28
CA ALA A 368 9.25 -16.86 12.86
C ALA A 368 10.31 -17.85 12.36
N PRO A 369 10.19 -18.42 11.15
CA PRO A 369 11.26 -19.18 10.56
C PRO A 369 12.50 -18.27 10.53
N THR A 370 13.58 -18.78 11.11
CA THR A 370 14.88 -18.12 11.13
C THR A 370 15.31 -17.88 9.68
N LYS A 371 15.53 -16.60 9.32
CA LYS A 371 16.20 -16.23 8.07
C LYS A 371 17.58 -16.92 8.01
N LYS A 372 17.84 -17.64 6.92
CA LYS A 372 19.19 -17.89 6.40
C LYS A 372 19.36 -17.11 5.11
#